data_AF-A0A329XHA7-F1
#
_entry.id   AF-A0A329XHA7-F1
#
_cell.length_a   1.000
_cell.length_b   1.000
_cell.length_c   1.000
_cell.angle_alpha   90.00
_cell.angle_beta   90.00
_cell.angle_gamma   90.00
#
_symmetry.space_group_name_H-M   'P 1'
#
loop_
_entity.id
_entity.type
_entity.pdbx_description
1 polymer ?
#
loop_
_entity_poly.entity_id
_entity_poly.type
_entity_poly.pdbx_seq_one_letter_code
_entity_poly.pdbx_strand_id
1 'polypeptide(L)' 'MSVLPTPQGLLVNSDPDLVNYVGAHDAPMFIWHCADDPVVDPRDTTALVAALQAADVPCEYHLFAHGGHGPAAQP' A
#
# COMPACT_ATOMS: atom_id res chain seq x y z
N MET A 1 0.96 -9.01 -23.87
CA MET A 1 0.30 -9.15 -25.18
C MET A 1 -0.76 -8.06 -25.28
N SER A 2 -0.72 -7.26 -26.36
CA SER A 2 -1.64 -6.16 -26.70
C SER A 2 -1.67 -4.96 -25.76
N VAL A 3 -0.99 -3.88 -26.16
CA VAL A 3 -1.21 -2.53 -25.62
C VAL A 3 -2.38 -1.90 -26.37
N LEU A 4 -3.46 -1.57 -25.66
CA LEU A 4 -4.46 -0.63 -26.16
C LEU A 4 -4.26 0.71 -25.43
N PRO A 5 -4.25 1.85 -26.15
CA PRO A 5 -4.08 3.15 -25.53
C PRO A 5 -5.39 3.58 -24.86
N THR A 6 -5.36 3.87 -23.57
CA THR A 6 -6.47 4.55 -22.88
C THR A 6 -6.25 6.07 -22.87
N PRO A 7 -7.27 6.88 -23.18
CA PRO A 7 -7.16 8.32 -23.28
C PRO A 7 -7.30 8.97 -21.90
N GLN A 8 -6.32 8.78 -21.02
CA GLN A 8 -6.04 9.58 -19.82
C GLN A 8 -4.80 8.97 -19.17
N GLY A 9 -3.73 9.76 -19.06
CA GLY A 9 -2.41 9.32 -18.59
C GLY A 9 -2.36 8.97 -17.10
N LEU A 10 -3.03 7.87 -16.71
CA LEU A 10 -2.80 7.19 -15.46
C LEU A 10 -1.93 5.97 -15.77
N LEU A 11 -0.72 5.97 -15.23
CA LEU A 11 0.20 4.84 -15.28
C LEU A 11 -0.51 3.71 -14.53
N VAL A 12 -1.19 2.81 -15.24
CA VAL A 12 -1.71 1.59 -14.62
C VAL A 12 -0.48 0.75 -14.30
N ASN A 13 -0.01 0.83 -13.05
CA ASN A 13 0.97 -0.11 -12.57
C ASN A 13 0.34 -1.49 -12.76
N SER A 14 1.05 -2.36 -13.47
CA SER A 14 0.62 -3.75 -13.70
C SER A 14 0.88 -4.64 -12.49
N ASP A 15 1.32 -4.02 -11.38
CA ASP A 15 1.53 -4.66 -10.11
C ASP A 15 0.18 -5.08 -9.53
N PRO A 16 0.09 -6.29 -8.96
CA PRO A 16 -1.12 -6.75 -8.31
C PRO A 16 -1.44 -5.84 -7.13
N ASP A 17 -2.62 -5.24 -7.16
CA ASP A 17 -3.13 -4.44 -6.05
C ASP A 17 -3.59 -5.38 -4.93
N LEU A 18 -2.80 -5.41 -3.85
CA LEU A 18 -2.94 -6.29 -2.69
C LEU A 18 -4.33 -6.20 -2.04
N VAL A 19 -5.00 -5.04 -2.11
CA VAL A 19 -6.32 -4.85 -1.49
C VAL A 19 -7.37 -5.81 -2.04
N ASN A 20 -7.20 -6.30 -3.27
CA ASN A 20 -8.14 -7.22 -3.92
C ASN A 20 -7.99 -8.68 -3.46
N TYR A 21 -6.98 -8.98 -2.65
CA TYR A 21 -6.65 -10.35 -2.23
C TYR A 21 -6.76 -10.55 -0.71
N VAL A 22 -7.19 -9.53 0.02
CA VAL A 22 -7.41 -9.63 1.47
C VAL A 22 -8.60 -10.53 1.78
N GLY A 23 -8.45 -11.41 2.77
CA GLY A 23 -9.52 -12.24 3.28
C GLY A 23 -9.37 -12.63 4.75
N ALA A 24 -10.46 -13.08 5.36
CA ALA A 24 -10.52 -13.42 6.79
C ALA A 24 -9.58 -14.57 7.24
N HIS A 25 -8.86 -15.20 6.30
CA HIS A 25 -7.87 -16.25 6.57
C HIS A 25 -6.43 -15.70 6.67
N ASP A 26 -6.24 -14.42 6.38
CA ASP A 26 -4.94 -13.78 6.44
C ASP A 26 -4.42 -13.72 7.88
N ALA A 27 -3.10 -13.83 8.02
CA ALA A 27 -2.45 -13.70 9.31
C ALA A 27 -2.49 -12.25 9.81
N PRO A 28 -2.43 -12.02 11.14
CA PRO A 28 -2.27 -10.68 11.68
C PRO A 28 -1.07 -9.95 11.09
N MET A 29 -1.24 -8.68 10.75
CA MET A 29 -0.21 -7.89 10.06
C MET A 29 0.29 -6.71 10.91
N PHE A 30 1.61 -6.55 10.97
CA PHE A 30 2.25 -5.33 11.44
C PHE A 30 2.70 -4.52 10.22
N ILE A 31 2.21 -3.29 10.09
CA ILE A 31 2.40 -2.43 8.92
C ILE A 31 2.99 -1.10 9.38
N TRP A 32 4.03 -0.64 8.70
CA TRP A 32 4.59 0.70 8.88
C TRP A 32 4.89 1.35 7.54
N HIS A 33 4.74 2.67 7.47
CA HIS A 33 5.09 3.48 6.29
C HIS A 33 5.43 4.91 6.74
N CYS A 34 6.24 5.61 5.96
CA CYS A 34 6.46 7.05 6.06
C CYS A 34 5.53 7.82 5.11
N ALA A 35 4.88 8.87 5.60
CA ALA A 35 3.97 9.72 4.82
C ALA A 35 4.69 10.53 3.73
N ASP A 36 6.01 10.66 3.82
CA ASP A 36 6.88 11.36 2.88
C ASP A 36 7.70 10.43 1.96
N ASP A 37 7.31 9.15 1.85
CA ASP A 37 7.94 8.22 0.90
C ASP A 37 7.76 8.75 -0.55
N PRO A 38 8.87 9.04 -1.26
CA PRO A 38 8.79 9.61 -2.61
C PRO A 38 8.64 8.54 -3.71
N VAL A 39 8.71 7.26 -3.35
CA VAL A 39 8.74 6.13 -4.29
C VAL A 39 7.42 5.35 -4.27
N VAL A 40 6.89 5.07 -3.08
CA VAL A 40 5.65 4.31 -2.90
C VAL A 40 4.64 5.17 -2.16
N ASP A 41 3.41 5.21 -2.65
CA ASP A 41 2.37 6.05 -2.07
C ASP A 41 1.90 5.51 -0.72
N PRO A 42 1.96 6.28 0.38
CA PRO A 42 1.44 5.84 1.68
C PRO A 42 -0.06 5.52 1.67
N ARG A 43 -0.81 6.07 0.71
CA ARG A 43 -2.23 5.78 0.51
C ARG A 43 -2.48 4.32 0.15
N ASP A 44 -1.53 3.66 -0.53
CA ASP A 44 -1.67 2.24 -0.89
C ASP A 44 -1.66 1.36 0.36
N THR A 45 -0.71 1.61 1.27
CA THR A 45 -0.71 0.91 2.58
C THR A 45 -1.90 1.28 3.45
N THR A 46 -2.39 2.51 3.38
CA THR A 46 -3.60 2.93 4.11
C THR A 46 -4.83 2.18 3.59
N ALA A 47 -4.94 1.99 2.28
CA ALA A 47 -6.02 1.22 1.66
C ALA A 47 -5.95 -0.26 2.05
N LEU A 48 -4.76 -0.85 2.10
CA LEU A 48 -4.56 -2.22 2.60
C LEU A 48 -5.02 -2.39 4.05
N VAL A 49 -4.68 -1.46 4.94
CA VAL A 49 -5.13 -1.47 6.35
C VAL A 49 -6.66 -1.41 6.42
N ALA A 50 -7.29 -0.55 5.62
CA ALA A 50 -8.75 -0.48 5.57
C ALA A 50 -9.39 -1.80 5.09
N ALA A 51 -8.78 -2.47 4.11
CA ALA A 51 -9.23 -3.78 3.63
C ALA A 51 -9.09 -4.87 4.70
N LEU A 52 -7.96 -4.91 5.42
CA LEU A 52 -7.73 -5.84 6.54
C LEU A 52 -8.77 -5.65 7.65
N GLN A 53 -9.04 -4.40 8.03
CA GLN A 53 -10.07 -4.07 9.02
C GLN A 53 -11.48 -4.49 8.56
N ALA A 54 -11.82 -4.26 7.29
CA ALA A 54 -13.11 -4.66 6.74
C ALA A 54 -13.28 -6.19 6.69
N ALA A 55 -12.17 -6.94 6.57
CA ALA A 55 -12.14 -8.40 6.59
C ALA A 55 -11.99 -9.01 8.00
N ASP A 56 -12.00 -8.18 9.05
CA ASP A 56 -11.80 -8.58 10.46
C ASP A 56 -10.44 -9.27 10.71
N VAL A 57 -9.42 -8.90 9.92
CA VAL A 57 -8.04 -9.37 10.09
C VAL A 57 -7.32 -8.43 11.06
N PRO A 58 -6.72 -8.94 12.18
CA PRO A 58 -6.02 -8.08 13.12
C PRO A 58 -4.81 -7.39 12.47
N CYS A 59 -4.70 -6.08 12.63
CA CYS A 59 -3.54 -5.34 12.13
C CYS A 59 -3.10 -4.23 13.08
N GLU A 60 -1.79 -3.99 13.11
CA GLU A 60 -1.16 -2.82 13.73
C GLU A 60 -0.61 -1.93 12.61
N TYR A 61 -0.92 -0.63 12.64
CA TYR A 61 -0.53 0.30 11.59
C TYR A 61 0.13 1.56 12.13
N HIS A 62 1.37 1.81 11.73
CA HIS A 62 2.16 2.96 12.10
C HIS A 62 2.50 3.82 10.86
N LEU A 63 1.83 4.96 10.72
CA LEU A 63 2.17 5.96 9.70
C LEU A 63 3.05 7.05 10.33
N PHE A 64 4.34 7.04 10.01
CA PHE A 64 5.28 8.05 10.45
C PHE A 64 5.21 9.27 9.54
N ALA A 65 5.30 10.47 10.10
CA ALA A 65 5.30 11.69 9.28
C ALA A 65 6.51 11.78 8.34
N HIS A 66 7.66 11.22 8.76
CA HIS A 66 8.94 11.32 8.06
C HIS A 66 9.76 10.04 8.12
N GLY A 67 10.47 9.75 7.03
CA GLY A 67 11.49 8.69 6.97
C GLY A 67 11.86 8.22 5.56
N GLY A 68 11.18 8.69 4.50
CA GLY A 68 11.48 8.36 3.11
C GLY A 68 11.22 6.88 2.75
N HIS A 69 11.82 6.44 1.63
CA HIS A 69 11.69 5.06 1.12
C HIS A 69 12.78 4.13 1.67
N GLY A 70 12.40 3.16 2.51
CA GLY A 70 13.33 2.19 3.10
C GLY A 70 13.99 2.67 4.40
N PRO A 71 14.91 1.88 5.00
CA PRO A 71 15.31 2.03 6.39
C PRO A 71 15.96 3.39 6.66
N ALA A 72 15.21 4.24 7.38
CA ALA A 72 15.69 5.39 8.14
C ALA A 72 16.66 6.31 7.39
N ALA A 73 16.34 6.71 6.15
CA ALA A 73 17.05 7.80 5.50
C ALA A 73 16.60 9.16 6.08
N GLN A 74 16.89 9.37 7.37
CA GLN A 74 17.16 10.72 7.86
C GLN A 74 18.60 11.06 7.41
N PRO A 75 18.89 12.30 6.98
CA PRO A 75 20.26 12.73 6.68
C PRO A 75 21.19 12.64 7.90
#